data_AF-A0A6P5S0Z6-F1
#
_entry.id   AF-A0A6P5S0Z6-F1
#
_cell.length_a   1.000
_cell.length_b   1.000
_cell.length_c   1.000
_cell.angle_alpha   90.00
_cell.angle_beta   90.00
_cell.angle_gamma   90.00
#
_symmetry.space_group_name_H-M   'P 1'
#
loop_
_entity.id
_entity.type
_entity.pdbx_description
1 polymer ?
#
loop_
_entity_poly.entity_id
_entity_poly.type
_entity_poly.pdbx_seq_one_letter_code
_entity_poly.pdbx_strand_id
1 'polypeptide(L)' 'MSSNHGKVETDVEIKAPATKFHEVLAHRPHHISNVSPNNIQGCDLHEGEWGTVGSVVYWNYFHDGKAKVSKQLIEALR' A
#
# COMPACT_ATOMS: atom_id res chain seq x y z
N MET A 1 8.33 -23.46 -24.28
CA MET A 1 7.35 -23.33 -23.17
C MET A 1 7.10 -21.84 -22.96
N SER A 2 5.85 -21.40 -23.05
CA SER A 2 5.47 -20.01 -22.76
C SER A 2 5.50 -19.78 -21.24
N SER A 3 6.10 -18.69 -20.81
CA SER A 3 6.14 -18.27 -19.41
C SER A 3 4.81 -17.57 -19.07
N ASN A 4 4.04 -18.08 -18.10
CA ASN A 4 2.78 -17.46 -17.64
C ASN A 4 3.05 -16.26 -16.69
N HIS A 5 3.87 -15.31 -17.11
CA HIS A 5 4.17 -14.11 -16.34
C HIS A 5 3.83 -12.87 -17.16
N GLY A 6 3.02 -11.98 -16.58
CA GLY A 6 2.68 -10.67 -17.13
C GLY A 6 3.08 -9.57 -16.16
N LYS A 7 3.56 -8.44 -16.68
CA LYS A 7 3.91 -7.24 -15.92
C LYS A 7 3.06 -6.10 -16.44
N VAL A 8 2.41 -5.36 -15.54
CA VAL A 8 1.65 -4.14 -15.86
C VAL A 8 2.30 -2.99 -15.12
N GLU A 9 2.60 -1.90 -15.83
CA GLU A 9 3.21 -0.69 -15.28
C GLU A 9 2.42 0.53 -15.75
N THR A 10 2.31 1.54 -14.88
CA THR A 10 1.65 2.81 -15.18
C THR A 10 2.32 3.92 -14.38
N ASP A 11 2.39 5.11 -14.97
CA ASP A 11 2.86 6.32 -14.31
C ASP A 11 1.68 7.28 -14.08
N VAL A 12 1.63 7.89 -12.90
CA VAL A 12 0.63 8.89 -12.54
C VAL A 12 1.35 10.11 -12.00
N GLU A 13 1.17 11.26 -12.65
CA GLU A 13 1.78 12.52 -12.21
C GLU A 13 1.16 12.99 -10.89
N ILE A 14 2.01 13.27 -9.89
CA ILE A 14 1.60 13.86 -8.61
C ILE A 14 2.11 15.30 -8.49
N LYS A 15 1.27 16.18 -7.94
CA LYS A 15 1.66 17.54 -7.59
C LYS A 15 2.34 17.63 -6.21
N ALA A 16 2.20 16.59 -5.39
CA ALA A 16 2.78 16.54 -4.06
C ALA A 16 4.30 16.26 -4.13
N PRO A 17 5.10 16.77 -3.18
CA PRO A 17 6.51 16.41 -3.09
C PRO A 17 6.70 14.90 -2.91
N ALA A 18 7.58 14.31 -3.72
CA ALA A 18 7.85 12.87 -3.71
C ALA A 18 8.25 12.36 -2.32
N THR A 19 9.05 13.12 -1.58
CA THR A 19 9.51 12.77 -0.22
C THR A 19 8.35 12.63 0.76
N LYS A 20 7.37 13.54 0.71
CA LYS A 20 6.19 13.48 1.58
C LYS A 20 5.27 12.32 1.22
N PHE A 21 5.09 12.07 -0.08
CA PHE A 21 4.29 10.95 -0.55
C PHE A 21 4.91 9.61 -0.11
N HIS A 22 6.23 9.48 -0.29
CA HIS A 22 6.99 8.32 0.15
C HIS A 22 6.91 8.10 1.66
N GLU A 23 7.09 9.15 2.46
CA GLU A 23 7.02 9.04 3.93
C GLU A 23 5.68 8.47 4.40
N VAL A 24 4.57 8.93 3.82
CA VAL A 24 3.24 8.40 4.15
C VAL A 24 3.11 6.94 3.75
N LEU A 25 3.45 6.56 2.51
CA LEU A 25 3.27 5.20 2.04
C LEU A 25 4.19 4.19 2.74
N ALA A 26 5.46 4.57 2.95
CA ALA A 26 6.49 3.67 3.44
C ALA A 26 6.48 3.56 4.97
N HIS A 27 6.34 4.68 5.68
CA HIS A 27 6.55 4.73 7.14
C HIS A 27 5.27 4.92 7.92
N ARG A 28 4.22 5.47 7.30
CA ARG A 28 2.95 5.78 7.98
C ARG A 28 1.70 5.33 7.20
N PRO A 29 1.66 4.09 6.67
CA PRO A 29 0.59 3.62 5.77
C PRO A 29 -0.80 3.63 6.44
N HIS A 30 -0.86 3.50 7.76
CA HIS A 30 -2.10 3.61 8.54
C HIS A 30 -2.78 4.99 8.47
N HIS A 31 -2.11 6.05 8.00
CA HIS A 31 -2.78 7.33 7.75
C HIS A 31 -3.56 7.38 6.44
N ILE A 32 -3.38 6.43 5.51
CA ILE A 32 -4.05 6.50 4.21
C ILE A 32 -5.57 6.39 4.35
N SER A 33 -6.08 5.71 5.38
CA SER A 33 -7.53 5.67 5.66
C SER A 33 -8.11 7.05 5.96
N ASN A 34 -7.33 7.98 6.53
CA ASN A 34 -7.76 9.37 6.74
C ASN A 34 -7.68 10.20 5.44
N VAL A 35 -6.76 9.85 4.54
CA VAL A 35 -6.54 10.55 3.26
C VAL A 35 -7.57 10.11 2.21
N SER A 36 -7.95 8.83 2.20
CA SER A 36 -8.84 8.25 1.20
C SER A 36 -9.81 7.23 1.83
N PRO A 37 -10.71 7.66 2.74
CA PRO A 37 -11.59 6.75 3.49
C PRO A 37 -12.56 5.95 2.61
N ASN A 38 -12.91 6.48 1.43
CA ASN A 38 -13.79 5.80 0.48
C ASN A 38 -13.10 4.62 -0.23
N ASN A 39 -11.76 4.63 -0.29
CA ASN A 39 -10.98 3.58 -0.94
C ASN A 39 -10.34 2.65 0.10
N ILE A 40 -9.79 3.19 1.19
CA ILE A 40 -9.09 2.45 2.24
C ILE A 40 -9.78 2.70 3.57
N GLN A 41 -10.26 1.63 4.22
CA GLN A 41 -10.87 1.74 5.54
C GLN A 41 -9.81 1.69 6.65
N GLY A 42 -8.70 0.96 6.43
CA GLY A 42 -7.64 0.83 7.44
C GLY A 42 -6.40 0.11 6.92
N CYS A 43 -5.30 0.30 7.65
CA CYS A 43 -4.07 -0.46 7.50
C CYS A 43 -3.60 -0.90 8.89
N ASP A 44 -3.56 -2.21 9.12
CA ASP A 44 -3.19 -2.79 10.41
C ASP A 44 -1.83 -3.47 10.30
N LEU A 45 -0.93 -3.20 11.26
CA LEU A 45 0.34 -3.90 11.37
C LEU A 45 0.12 -5.26 12.01
N HIS A 46 0.60 -6.30 11.34
CA HIS A 46 0.48 -7.68 11.80
C HIS A 46 1.79 -8.22 12.38
N GLU A 47 2.89 -7.96 11.69
CA GLU A 47 4.22 -8.44 12.09
C GLU A 47 5.27 -7.36 11.82
N GLY A 48 6.29 -7.30 12.67
CA GLY A 48 7.39 -6.35 12.56
C GLY A 48 7.01 -4.95 13.04
N GLU A 49 7.66 -3.95 12.45
CA GLU A 49 7.48 -2.53 12.79
C GLU A 49 7.14 -1.72 11.53
N TRP A 50 6.39 -0.64 11.70
CA TRP A 50 6.09 0.27 10.59
C TRP A 50 7.36 0.81 9.94
N GLY A 51 7.38 0.89 8.61
CA GLY A 51 8.54 1.42 7.88
C GLY A 51 9.78 0.53 7.94
N THR A 52 9.59 -0.79 8.12
CA THR A 52 10.69 -1.76 8.04
C THR A 52 10.46 -2.81 6.97
N VAL A 53 11.52 -3.21 6.26
CA VAL A 53 11.50 -4.36 5.36
C VAL A 53 11.27 -5.62 6.19
N GLY A 54 10.39 -6.50 5.72
CA GLY A 54 9.96 -7.70 6.43
C GLY A 54 8.70 -7.51 7.28
N SER A 55 8.21 -6.27 7.43
CA SER A 55 6.93 -6.04 8.10
C SER A 55 5.76 -6.58 7.28
N VAL A 56 4.69 -6.99 7.97
CA VAL A 56 3.47 -7.51 7.38
C VAL A 56 2.31 -6.62 7.76
N VAL A 57 1.56 -6.16 6.76
CA VAL A 57 0.40 -5.28 6.95
C VAL A 57 -0.86 -5.86 6.31
N TYR A 58 -2.01 -5.58 6.90
CA TYR A 58 -3.32 -5.82 6.29
C TYR A 58 -3.93 -4.52 5.83
N TRP A 59 -4.24 -4.45 4.54
CA TRP A 59 -5.05 -3.38 3.96
C TRP A 59 -6.52 -3.79 3.93
N ASN A 60 -7.35 -3.04 4.63
CA ASN A 60 -8.80 -3.10 4.49
C ASN A 60 -9.19 -2.02 3.47
N TYR A 61 -9.72 -2.42 2.31
CA TYR A 61 -10.06 -1.51 1.23
C TYR A 61 -11.41 -1.83 0.57
N PHE A 62 -11.97 -0.86 -0.15
CA PHE A 62 -13.10 -1.04 -1.03
C PHE A 62 -12.64 -1.16 -2.48
N HIS A 63 -13.24 -2.08 -3.22
CA HIS A 63 -13.09 -2.17 -4.68
C HIS A 63 -14.43 -2.58 -5.28
N ASP A 64 -14.92 -1.80 -6.24
CA ASP A 64 -16.26 -1.94 -6.83
C ASP A 64 -17.38 -2.03 -5.77
N GLY A 65 -17.29 -1.17 -4.75
CA GLY A 65 -18.27 -1.10 -3.66
C GLY A 65 -18.23 -2.26 -2.66
N LYS A 66 -17.28 -3.19 -2.79
CA LYS A 66 -17.14 -4.36 -1.90
C LYS A 66 -15.91 -4.23 -1.01
N ALA A 67 -16.08 -4.53 0.27
CA ALA A 67 -14.97 -4.61 1.21
C ALA A 67 -14.08 -5.81 0.86
N LYS A 68 -12.77 -5.59 0.87
CA LYS A 68 -11.72 -6.55 0.58
C LYS A 68 -10.57 -6.38 1.56
N VAL A 69 -9.78 -7.44 1.69
CA VAL A 69 -8.59 -7.47 2.54
C VAL A 69 -7.40 -7.93 1.70
N SER A 70 -6.26 -7.27 1.85
CA SER A 70 -4.97 -7.70 1.29
C SER A 70 -3.96 -7.85 2.41
N LYS A 71 -3.26 -9.00 2.46
CA LYS A 71 -2.09 -9.21 3.31
C LYS A 71 -0.84 -8.92 2.48
N GLN A 72 0.01 -8.02 2.95
CA GLN A 72 1.22 -7.61 2.23
C GLN A 72 2.46 -7.76 3.10
N LEU A 73 3.50 -8.40 2.54
CA LEU A 73 4.86 -8.34 3.05
C LEU A 73 5.58 -7.14 2.42
N ILE A 74 6.24 -6.33 3.23
CA ILE A 74 7.02 -5.20 2.74
C ILE A 74 8.42 -5.70 2.34
N GLU A 75 8.64 -5.83 1.03
CA GLU A 75 9.90 -6.36 0.48
C GLU A 75 10.99 -5.29 0.31
N ALA A 76 10.63 -4.01 0.17
CA ALA A 76 11.56 -2.90 -0.01
C ALA A 76 10.92 -1.54 0.36
N LEU A 77 11.76 -0.55 0.73
CA LEU A 77 11.36 0.81 1.13
C LEU A 77 12.11 1.90 0.31
N ARG A 78 12.24 1.65 -0.99
CA ARG A 78 13.05 2.46 -1.91
C ARG A 78 12.41 3.81 -2.19
#